data_AF-A0A951EX88-F1
#
_entry.id   AF-A0A951EX88-F1
#
_cell.length_a   1.000
_cell.length_b   1.000
_cell.length_c   1.000
_cell.angle_alpha   90.00
_cell.angle_beta   90.00
_cell.angle_gamma   90.00
#
_symmetry.space_group_name_H-M   'P 1'
#
loop_
_entity.id
_entity.type
_entity.pdbx_description
1 polymer ?
#
loop_
_entity_poly.entity_id
_entity_poly.type
_entity_poly.pdbx_seq_one_letter_code
_entity_poly.pdbx_strand_id
1 'polypeptide(L)'
;DRARLMADAGIIRNRLKIEAAVENARRLREIRASHGSFANWLDRHHPLGRAEWVKLFKKTFRFTGGEIVNEFLLSTGYLPGAHDDDCPIFQKVRKRKPAWMRSRS
;
A
#
# COMPACT_ATOMS: atom_id res chain seq x y z
N ASP A 1 -23.74 9.71 5.44
CA ASP A 1 -22.26 9.73 5.58
C ASP A 1 -21.50 10.62 4.63
N ARG A 2 -21.68 10.51 3.31
CA ARG A 2 -20.87 11.29 2.35
C ARG A 2 -21.04 12.81 2.44
N ALA A 3 -22.27 13.30 2.60
CA ALA A 3 -22.54 14.72 2.80
C ALA A 3 -21.88 15.26 4.09
N ARG A 4 -21.87 14.44 5.15
CA ARG A 4 -21.18 14.75 6.41
C ARG A 4 -19.67 14.89 6.19
N LEU A 5 -19.03 13.94 5.50
CA LEU A 5 -17.59 14.01 5.21
C LEU A 5 -17.22 15.21 4.32
N MET A 6 -18.09 15.60 3.39
CA MET A 6 -17.86 16.80 2.57
C MET A 6 -17.95 18.10 3.37
N ALA A 7 -18.62 18.11 4.52
CA ALA A 7 -18.71 19.24 5.43
C ALA A 7 -17.59 19.25 6.49
N ASP A 8 -16.82 18.18 6.60
CA ASP A 8 -15.76 18.04 7.60
C ASP A 8 -14.48 18.78 7.16
N ALA A 9 -14.08 19.79 7.92
CA ALA A 9 -12.89 20.59 7.65
C ALA A 9 -11.57 19.89 8.05
N GLY A 10 -11.64 18.80 8.81
CA GLY A 10 -10.47 18.01 9.21
C GLY A 10 -9.93 17.07 8.13
N ILE A 11 -10.62 16.98 6.97
CA ILE A 11 -10.23 16.09 5.87
C ILE A 11 -10.11 16.83 4.54
N ILE A 12 -9.48 16.16 3.57
CA ILE A 12 -9.49 16.61 2.17
C ILE A 12 -10.89 16.39 1.58
N ARG A 13 -11.66 17.47 1.44
CA ARG A 13 -13.05 17.52 0.91
C ARG A 13 -13.13 17.30 -0.61
N ASN A 14 -12.52 16.21 -1.09
CA ASN A 14 -12.62 15.80 -2.48
C ASN A 14 -13.58 14.62 -2.60
N ARG A 15 -14.67 14.87 -3.34
CA ARG A 15 -15.78 13.95 -3.56
C ARG A 15 -15.34 12.57 -4.08
N LEU A 16 -14.37 12.53 -5.00
CA LEU A 16 -13.87 11.29 -5.61
C LEU A 16 -12.92 10.53 -4.67
N LYS A 17 -12.05 11.24 -3.94
CA LYS A 17 -11.16 10.63 -2.94
C LYS A 17 -11.95 9.97 -1.80
N ILE A 18 -13.03 10.62 -1.35
CA ILE A 18 -13.92 10.04 -0.32
C ILE A 18 -14.58 8.76 -0.84
N GLU A 19 -15.11 8.76 -2.06
CA GLU A 19 -15.69 7.55 -2.66
C GLU A 19 -14.67 6.43 -2.83
N ALA A 20 -13.46 6.77 -3.28
CA ALA A 20 -12.37 5.82 -3.41
C ALA A 20 -12.01 5.18 -2.06
N ALA A 21 -11.94 5.97 -0.99
CA ALA A 21 -11.66 5.46 0.36
C ALA A 21 -12.74 4.46 0.83
N VAL A 22 -14.02 4.78 0.60
CA VAL A 22 -15.13 3.89 0.96
C VAL A 22 -15.08 2.59 0.14
N GLU A 23 -14.86 2.66 -1.17
CA GLU A 23 -14.76 1.47 -2.01
C GLU A 23 -13.54 0.62 -1.65
N ASN A 24 -12.38 1.23 -1.44
CA ASN A 24 -11.16 0.53 -1.04
C ASN A 24 -11.32 -0.14 0.34
N ALA A 25 -12.06 0.47 1.26
CA ALA A 25 -12.39 -0.16 2.54
C ALA A 25 -13.25 -1.44 2.36
N ARG A 26 -14.18 -1.47 1.40
CA ARG A 26 -14.92 -2.70 1.06
C ARG A 26 -14.00 -3.78 0.50
N ARG A 27 -13.11 -3.41 -0.42
CA ARG A 27 -12.09 -4.33 -0.98
C ARG A 27 -11.16 -4.90 0.08
N LEU A 28 -10.75 -4.08 1.05
CA LEU A 28 -9.93 -4.56 2.18
C LEU A 28 -10.69 -5.57 3.05
N ARG A 29 -12.02 -5.44 3.23
CA ARG A 29 -12.83 -6.44 3.93
C ARG A 29 -12.87 -7.76 3.17
N GLU A 30 -13.04 -7.73 1.85
CA GLU A 30 -12.99 -8.92 0.98
C GLU A 30 -11.62 -9.60 1.03
N ILE A 31 -10.54 -8.81 0.98
CA ILE A 31 -9.17 -9.31 1.11
C ILE A 31 -8.97 -9.95 2.48
N ARG A 32 -9.41 -9.31 3.57
CA ARG A 32 -9.31 -9.87 4.91
C ARG A 32 -10.07 -11.20 5.01
N ALA A 33 -11.25 -11.32 4.40
CA ALA A 33 -12.00 -12.57 4.41
C ALA A 33 -11.30 -13.70 3.64
N SER A 34 -10.65 -13.40 2.52
CA SER A 34 -10.02 -14.40 1.65
C SER A 34 -8.55 -14.72 2.00
N HIS A 35 -7.81 -13.76 2.58
CA HIS A 35 -6.37 -13.86 2.84
C HIS A 35 -6.04 -13.77 4.34
N GLY A 36 -7.02 -13.55 5.20
CA GLY A 36 -6.89 -13.35 6.64
C GLY A 36 -6.47 -11.92 7.02
N SER A 37 -5.61 -11.28 6.21
CA SER A 37 -5.19 -9.89 6.41
C SER A 37 -4.69 -9.25 5.12
N PHE A 38 -4.58 -7.92 5.09
CA PHE A 38 -3.96 -7.21 3.97
C PHE A 38 -2.45 -7.47 3.87
N ALA A 39 -1.75 -7.60 5.01
CA ALA A 39 -0.34 -7.98 5.03
C ALA A 39 -0.12 -9.36 4.40
N ASN A 40 -0.95 -10.35 4.74
CA ASN A 40 -0.89 -11.67 4.12
C ASN A 40 -1.15 -11.61 2.61
N TRP A 41 -2.07 -10.75 2.16
CA TRP A 41 -2.31 -10.55 0.74
C TRP A 41 -1.09 -9.95 0.04
N LEU A 42 -0.41 -8.98 0.65
CA LEU A 42 0.86 -8.45 0.13
C LEU A 42 1.94 -9.54 0.10
N ASP A 43 2.09 -10.30 1.18
CA ASP A 43 3.08 -11.39 1.26
C ASP A 43 2.84 -12.49 0.22
N ARG A 44 1.57 -12.82 -0.09
CA ARG A 44 1.24 -13.81 -1.14
C ARG A 44 1.59 -13.36 -2.55
N HIS A 45 1.57 -12.06 -2.81
CA HIS A 45 1.95 -11.51 -4.10
C HIS A 45 3.45 -11.18 -4.14
N HIS A 46 4.07 -10.87 -3.01
CA HIS A 46 5.50 -10.68 -2.95
C HIS A 46 6.21 -11.98 -3.34
N PRO A 47 7.24 -11.94 -4.21
CA PRO A 47 7.88 -10.75 -4.77
C PRO A 47 7.40 -10.38 -6.18
N LEU A 48 6.81 -9.19 -6.34
CA LEU A 48 6.54 -8.56 -7.64
C LEU A 48 7.45 -7.35 -7.88
N GLY A 49 7.72 -7.06 -9.15
CA GLY A 49 8.32 -5.80 -9.57
C GLY A 49 7.33 -4.63 -9.51
N ARG A 50 7.84 -3.39 -9.53
CA ARG A 50 7.03 -2.17 -9.40
C ARG A 50 5.87 -2.11 -10.41
N ALA A 51 6.11 -2.43 -11.68
CA ALA A 51 5.08 -2.37 -12.72
C ALA A 51 3.95 -3.39 -12.46
N GLU A 52 4.29 -4.59 -12.00
CA GLU A 52 3.34 -5.65 -11.67
C GLU A 52 2.50 -5.28 -10.44
N TRP A 53 3.14 -4.70 -9.42
CA TRP A 53 2.44 -4.14 -8.27
C TRP A 53 1.43 -3.06 -8.66
N VAL A 54 1.82 -2.11 -9.51
CA VAL A 54 0.91 -1.06 -9.99
C VAL A 54 -0.28 -1.67 -10.72
N LYS A 55 -0.05 -2.68 -11.58
CA LYS A 55 -1.12 -3.38 -12.28
C LYS A 55 -2.07 -4.09 -11.32
N LEU A 56 -1.53 -4.78 -10.31
CA LEU A 56 -2.32 -5.46 -9.29
C LEU A 56 -3.17 -4.46 -8.48
N PHE A 57 -2.57 -3.39 -7.96
CA PHE A 57 -3.27 -2.38 -7.17
C PHE A 57 -4.34 -1.64 -7.97
N LYS A 58 -4.11 -1.35 -9.26
CA LYS A 58 -5.13 -0.75 -10.14
C LYS A 58 -6.30 -1.69 -10.44
N LYS A 59 -6.06 -3.00 -10.48
CA LYS A 59 -7.11 -4.01 -10.64
C LYS A 59 -7.96 -4.14 -9.37
N THR A 60 -7.36 -3.96 -8.20
CA THR A 60 -7.99 -4.23 -6.90
C THR A 60 -8.61 -2.99 -6.26
N PHE A 61 -7.99 -1.83 -6.40
CA PHE A 61 -8.34 -0.60 -5.68
C PHE A 61 -8.57 0.58 -6.62
N ARG A 62 -9.25 1.62 -6.11
CA ARG A 62 -9.44 2.91 -6.78
C ARG A 62 -8.41 3.93 -6.29
N PHE A 63 -8.02 4.87 -7.17
CA PHE A 63 -7.06 5.93 -6.89
C PHE A 63 -5.66 5.43 -6.48
N THR A 64 -5.23 4.29 -7.03
CA THR A 64 -3.91 3.69 -6.79
C THR A 64 -3.00 3.87 -8.01
N GLY A 65 -2.63 5.14 -8.27
CA GLY A 65 -1.68 5.50 -9.32
C GLY A 65 -0.26 4.97 -9.06
N GLY A 66 0.61 5.06 -10.07
CA GLY A 66 1.97 4.50 -10.01
C GLY A 66 2.80 4.99 -8.82
N GLU A 67 2.76 6.30 -8.55
CA GLU A 67 3.46 6.89 -7.40
C GLU A 67 2.82 6.50 -6.07
N ILE A 68 1.48 6.48 -5.97
CA ILE A 68 0.79 6.07 -4.74
C ILE A 68 1.17 4.64 -4.36
N VAL A 69 1.22 3.73 -5.33
CA VAL A 69 1.63 2.34 -5.11
C VAL A 69 3.11 2.26 -4.74
N ASN A 70 3.97 3.02 -5.41
CA ASN A 70 5.40 3.09 -5.11
C ASN A 70 5.63 3.54 -3.66
N GLU A 71 5.10 4.70 -3.28
CA GLU A 71 5.25 5.28 -1.94
C GLU A 71 4.72 4.33 -0.85
N PHE A 72 3.57 3.70 -1.10
CA PHE A 72 3.01 2.73 -0.16
C PHE A 72 3.95 1.53 0.04
N LEU A 73 4.45 0.92 -1.03
CA LEU A 73 5.29 -0.28 -0.95
C LEU A 73 6.71 0.02 -0.45
N LEU A 74 7.25 1.20 -0.74
CA LEU A 74 8.48 1.71 -0.13
C LEU A 74 8.29 1.88 1.38
N SER A 75 7.25 2.60 1.79
CA SER A 75 6.97 2.90 3.20
C SER A 75 6.69 1.65 4.03
N THR A 76 6.13 0.62 3.41
CA THR A 76 5.80 -0.66 4.07
C THR A 76 6.89 -1.73 3.93
N GLY A 77 7.99 -1.42 3.24
CA GLY A 77 9.16 -2.32 3.13
C GLY A 77 8.97 -3.49 2.17
N TYR A 78 8.06 -3.38 1.19
CA TYR A 78 7.90 -4.34 0.09
C TYR A 78 8.73 -4.01 -1.16
N LEU A 79 9.14 -2.74 -1.31
CA LEU A 79 10.13 -2.30 -2.29
C LEU A 79 11.35 -1.66 -1.59
N PRO A 80 12.56 -1.79 -2.16
CA PRO A 80 13.75 -1.09 -1.67
C PRO A 80 13.76 0.38 -2.12
N GLY A 81 14.52 1.23 -1.42
CA GLY A 81 14.75 2.63 -1.83
C GLY A 81 14.18 3.70 -0.90
N ALA A 82 13.61 3.34 0.26
CA ALA A 82 13.16 4.32 1.25
C ALA A 82 14.33 5.01 2.00
N HIS A 83 15.50 4.38 2.02
CA HIS A 83 16.72 4.88 2.63
C HIS A 83 17.92 4.47 1.78
N ASP A 84 18.87 5.39 1.61
CA ASP A 84 20.16 5.12 0.98
C ASP A 84 21.06 4.27 1.90
N ASP A 85 22.06 3.59 1.32
CA ASP A 85 22.94 2.66 2.06
C ASP A 85 23.77 3.33 3.17
N ASP A 86 24.04 4.63 3.01
CA ASP A 86 24.75 5.48 3.97
C ASP A 86 23.84 6.07 5.07
N CYS A 87 22.51 5.92 4.92
CA CYS A 87 21.56 6.40 5.91
C CYS A 87 21.70 5.62 7.23
N PRO A 88 21.83 6.28 8.40
CA PRO A 88 21.92 5.60 9.70
C PRO A 88 20.69 4.73 10.03
N ILE A 89 19.54 5.02 9.41
CA ILE A 89 18.30 4.25 9.58
C ILE A 89 18.32 2.98 8.71
N PHE A 90 19.01 2.97 7.58
CA PHE A 90 19.09 1.81 6.69
C PHE A 90 19.58 0.56 7.42
N GLN A 91 20.60 0.70 8.26
CA GLN A 91 21.14 -0.41 9.06
C GLN A 91 20.12 -0.93 10.09
N LYS A 92 19.28 -0.06 10.66
CA LYS A 92 18.21 -0.45 11.58
C LYS A 92 17.10 -1.21 10.83
N VAL A 93 16.73 -0.73 9.66
CA VAL A 93 15.72 -1.37 8.79
C VAL A 93 16.21 -2.75 8.34
N ARG A 94 17.46 -2.86 7.86
CA ARG A 94 18.07 -4.14 7.44
C ARG A 94 17.98 -5.22 8.52
N LYS A 95 18.25 -4.87 9.79
CA LYS A 95 18.13 -5.80 10.92
C LYS A 95 16.70 -6.32 11.13
N ARG A 96 15.68 -5.59 10.69
CA ARG A 96 14.26 -6.00 10.74
C ARG A 96 13.86 -6.93 9.60
N LYS A 97 14.75 -7.20 8.64
CA LYS A 97 14.52 -8.11 7.49
C LYS A 97 13.21 -7.76 6.74
N PRO A 98 13.12 -6.53 6.17
CA PRO A 98 11.93 -6.10 5.43
C PRO A 98 11.67 -7.03 4.24
N ALA A 99 10.45 -6.99 3.72
CA ALA A 99 10.01 -7.93 2.69
C ALA A 99 10.91 -7.90 1.44
N TRP A 100 11.33 -6.71 0.99
CA TRP A 100 12.23 -6.58 -0.16
C TRP A 100 13.60 -7.26 0.01
N MET A 101 14.02 -7.60 1.25
CA MET A 101 15.25 -8.36 1.52
C MET A 101 15.02 -9.88 1.61
N ARG A 102 13.76 -10.34 1.65
CA ARG A 102 13.44 -11.76 1.68
C ARG A 102 13.62 -12.30 0.25
N SER A 103 14.48 -13.30 0.08
CA SER A 103 14.82 -13.84 -1.24
C SER A 103 13.58 -14.36 -1.98
N ARG A 104 13.56 -14.14 -3.30
CA ARG A 104 12.84 -15.00 -4.25
C ARG A 104 13.40 -16.42 -4.05
N SER A 105 12.71 -17.28 -3.31
CA SER A 105 12.95 -18.73 -3.45
C SER A 105 12.59 -19.17 -4.86
#